data_AF-A0A7C9K960-F1
#
_entry.id   AF-A0A7C9K960-F1
#
_cell.length_a   1.000
_cell.length_b   1.000
_cell.length_c   1.000
_cell.angle_alpha   90.00
_cell.angle_beta   90.00
_cell.angle_gamma   90.00
#
_symmetry.space_group_name_H-M   'P 1'
#
loop_
_entity.id
_entity.type
_entity.pdbx_description
1 polymer ?
#
loop_
_entity_poly.entity_id
_entity_poly.type
_entity_poly.pdbx_seq_one_letter_code
_entity_poly.pdbx_strand_id
1 'polypeptide(L)'
;MAMGFYVDMTRCTGCRACEVACKDKNRLSGNMAFRNAHTFSVGTFPEVQAFSCTFSCNHCEEPACVANCPTGAMYKDASGVVLHDDDVCIGCKTCVNSCPYQVPVYDEAAKIARKCDSCYAIREAGGQPACVAGCPNRALEFGDIDELKKAHGSDLVSETTVHPGADMTKPSLVIKVKPAAQSGTPVEVAW
;
A
#
# COMPACT_ATOMS: atom_id res chain seq x y z
N MET A 1 16.43 -5.75 6.95
CA MET A 1 15.08 -6.00 7.51
C MET A 1 14.11 -5.30 6.59
N ALA A 2 13.06 -5.98 6.13
CA ALA A 2 12.07 -5.42 5.22
C ALA A 2 10.80 -5.12 6.02
N MET A 3 10.43 -3.85 6.11
CA MET A 3 9.23 -3.43 6.83
C MET A 3 8.08 -3.23 5.85
N GLY A 4 6.91 -3.78 6.15
CA GLY A 4 5.80 -3.77 5.21
C GLY A 4 4.46 -4.11 5.83
N PHE A 5 3.46 -4.24 4.97
CA PHE A 5 2.09 -4.51 5.38
C PHE A 5 1.75 -5.99 5.26
N TYR A 6 1.01 -6.49 6.25
CA TYR A 6 0.21 -7.70 6.12
C TYR A 6 -1.26 -7.30 5.85
N VAL A 7 -1.89 -7.96 4.88
CA VAL A 7 -3.29 -7.73 4.49
C VAL A 7 -4.07 -9.05 4.51
N ASP A 8 -5.10 -9.12 5.35
CA ASP A 8 -6.03 -10.26 5.39
C ASP A 8 -7.28 -9.98 4.54
N MET A 9 -7.30 -10.49 3.31
CA MET A 9 -8.43 -10.34 2.39
C MET A 9 -9.66 -11.13 2.83
N THR A 10 -9.52 -12.09 3.75
CA THR A 10 -10.67 -12.82 4.32
C THR A 10 -11.45 -11.97 5.32
N ARG A 11 -10.82 -10.90 5.85
CA ARG A 11 -11.41 -9.93 6.78
C ARG A 11 -11.68 -8.57 6.15
N CYS A 12 -10.99 -8.21 5.08
CA CYS A 12 -11.19 -6.94 4.40
C CYS A 12 -12.55 -6.90 3.69
N THR A 13 -13.42 -5.96 4.08
CA THR A 13 -14.73 -5.72 3.46
C THR A 13 -14.76 -4.51 2.54
N GLY A 14 -13.60 -3.85 2.33
CA GLY A 14 -13.54 -2.64 1.50
C GLY A 14 -14.24 -1.42 2.10
N CYS A 15 -14.45 -1.38 3.43
CA CYS A 15 -15.17 -0.29 4.11
C CYS A 15 -14.49 1.09 4.10
N ARG A 16 -13.27 1.21 3.55
CA ARG A 16 -12.48 2.45 3.42
C ARG A 16 -12.15 3.19 4.74
N ALA A 17 -12.38 2.59 5.90
CA ALA A 17 -11.97 3.18 7.19
C ALA A 17 -10.46 3.46 7.26
N CYS A 18 -9.64 2.57 6.69
CA CYS A 18 -8.19 2.74 6.61
C CYS A 18 -7.75 3.90 5.70
N GLU A 19 -8.53 4.21 4.67
CA GLU A 19 -8.31 5.37 3.79
C GLU A 19 -8.63 6.66 4.55
N VAL A 20 -9.79 6.73 5.21
CA VAL A 20 -10.20 7.90 6.01
C VAL A 20 -9.19 8.19 7.12
N ALA A 21 -8.78 7.17 7.89
CA ALA A 21 -7.77 7.33 8.94
C ALA A 21 -6.43 7.82 8.38
N CYS A 22 -6.03 7.34 7.19
CA CYS A 22 -4.80 7.78 6.54
C CYS A 22 -4.89 9.24 6.06
N LYS A 23 -6.03 9.63 5.47
CA LYS A 23 -6.28 11.01 5.02
C LYS A 23 -6.27 11.98 6.19
N ASP A 24 -6.97 11.65 7.27
CA ASP A 24 -7.05 12.47 8.48
C ASP A 24 -5.66 12.69 9.10
N LYS A 25 -4.91 11.61 9.39
CA LYS A 25 -3.55 11.67 9.94
C LYS A 25 -2.62 12.54 9.10
N ASN A 26 -2.69 12.44 7.77
CA ASN A 26 -1.77 13.13 6.87
C ASN A 26 -2.29 14.48 6.37
N ARG A 27 -3.50 14.89 6.76
CA ARG A 27 -4.18 16.10 6.28
C ARG A 27 -4.22 16.18 4.75
N LEU A 28 -4.58 15.07 4.11
CA LEU A 28 -4.63 15.00 2.65
C LEU A 28 -5.83 15.78 2.11
N SER A 29 -5.63 16.52 1.02
CA SER A 29 -6.73 17.13 0.27
C SER A 29 -7.59 16.06 -0.40
N GLY A 30 -8.84 16.41 -0.76
CA GLY A 30 -9.90 15.44 -1.04
C GLY A 30 -9.55 14.34 -2.05
N ASN A 31 -8.87 14.68 -3.14
CA ASN A 31 -8.51 13.74 -4.21
C ASN A 31 -7.23 12.93 -3.94
N MET A 32 -6.45 13.25 -2.90
CA MET A 32 -5.23 12.52 -2.56
C MET A 32 -5.51 11.38 -1.59
N ALA A 33 -4.93 10.21 -1.87
CA ALA A 33 -4.98 9.06 -0.97
C ALA A 33 -3.64 8.33 -0.97
N PHE A 34 -3.02 8.15 0.20
CA PHE A 34 -1.82 7.32 0.36
C PHE A 34 -2.13 5.84 0.61
N ARG A 35 -3.37 5.56 1.00
CA ARG A 35 -3.98 4.24 1.08
C ARG A 35 -5.40 4.33 0.55
N ASN A 36 -5.81 3.37 -0.26
CA ASN A 36 -7.17 3.25 -0.78
C ASN A 36 -7.68 1.81 -0.58
N ALA A 37 -8.98 1.61 -0.72
CA ALA A 37 -9.58 0.28 -0.72
C ALA A 37 -10.62 0.14 -1.83
N HIS A 38 -10.48 -0.95 -2.58
CA HIS A 38 -11.28 -1.24 -3.77
C HIS A 38 -11.93 -2.62 -3.61
N THR A 39 -13.05 -2.80 -4.29
CA THR A 39 -13.79 -4.07 -4.33
C THR A 39 -13.92 -4.51 -5.76
N PHE A 40 -13.77 -5.80 -5.98
CA PHE A 40 -13.76 -6.41 -7.30
C PHE A 40 -14.76 -7.55 -7.33
N SER A 41 -15.42 -7.72 -8.48
CA SER A 41 -16.17 -8.91 -8.82
C SER A 41 -15.36 -9.78 -9.78
N VAL A 42 -15.59 -11.10 -9.72
CA VAL A 42 -14.98 -12.08 -10.62
C VAL A 42 -15.99 -13.16 -10.96
N GLY A 43 -15.84 -13.77 -12.14
CA GLY A 43 -16.75 -14.79 -12.65
C GLY A 43 -17.98 -14.20 -13.34
N THR A 44 -18.89 -15.08 -13.72
CA THR A 44 -20.12 -14.75 -14.44
C THR A 44 -21.31 -15.43 -13.78
N PHE A 45 -22.50 -14.84 -13.88
CA PHE A 45 -23.71 -15.42 -13.30
C PHE A 45 -23.92 -16.87 -13.76
N PRO A 46 -24.24 -17.82 -12.85
CA PRO A 46 -24.57 -17.64 -11.42
C PRO A 46 -23.37 -17.73 -10.45
N GLU A 47 -22.15 -17.93 -10.93
CA GLU A 47 -20.95 -18.19 -10.12
C GLU A 47 -20.14 -16.91 -9.82
N VAL A 48 -20.82 -15.79 -9.59
CA VAL A 48 -20.15 -14.51 -9.29
C VAL A 48 -19.58 -14.54 -7.87
N GLN A 49 -18.33 -14.11 -7.74
CA GLN A 49 -17.67 -13.90 -6.45
C GLN A 49 -17.21 -12.45 -6.33
N ALA A 50 -16.92 -12.01 -5.11
CA ALA A 50 -16.37 -10.69 -4.84
C ALA A 50 -15.31 -10.73 -3.74
N PHE A 51 -14.35 -9.81 -3.83
CA PHE A 51 -13.33 -9.60 -2.83
C PHE A 51 -12.97 -8.11 -2.74
N SER A 52 -12.42 -7.71 -1.59
CA SER A 52 -11.90 -6.36 -1.40
C SER A 52 -10.41 -6.43 -1.06
N CYS A 53 -9.67 -5.44 -1.52
CA CYS A 53 -8.25 -5.27 -1.19
C CYS A 53 -7.99 -3.80 -0.88
N THR A 54 -6.96 -3.55 -0.08
CA THR A 54 -6.47 -2.20 0.22
C THR A 54 -5.03 -2.06 -0.23
N PHE A 55 -4.71 -0.93 -0.85
CA PHE A 55 -3.42 -0.68 -1.47
C PHE A 55 -2.78 0.54 -0.82
N SER A 56 -1.47 0.50 -0.66
CA SER A 56 -0.64 1.59 -0.15
C SER A 56 0.79 1.42 -0.67
N CYS A 57 1.73 2.25 -0.21
CA CYS A 57 3.14 2.01 -0.51
C CYS A 57 3.57 0.65 0.02
N ASN A 58 4.18 -0.15 -0.83
CA ASN A 58 4.71 -1.46 -0.47
C ASN A 58 6.12 -1.38 0.09
N HIS A 59 6.72 -0.18 0.20
CA HIS A 59 8.09 0.02 0.70
C HIS A 59 9.07 -1.03 0.14
N CYS A 60 9.08 -1.11 -1.19
CA CYS A 60 9.65 -2.24 -1.92
C CYS A 60 11.14 -2.46 -1.64
N GLU A 61 11.60 -3.70 -1.84
CA GLU A 61 13.02 -4.02 -1.71
C GLU A 61 13.84 -3.33 -2.80
N GLU A 62 13.33 -3.33 -4.03
CA GLU A 62 13.90 -2.69 -5.22
C GLU A 62 12.98 -1.56 -5.72
N PRO A 63 12.93 -0.42 -5.01
CA PRO A 63 11.95 0.62 -5.27
C PRO A 63 12.28 1.43 -6.53
N ALA A 64 11.49 1.23 -7.59
CA ALA A 64 11.59 1.99 -8.84
C ALA A 64 11.50 3.52 -8.62
N CYS A 65 10.73 3.98 -7.63
CA CYS A 65 10.62 5.41 -7.32
C CYS A 65 11.89 6.04 -6.73
N VAL A 66 12.73 5.25 -6.05
CA VAL A 66 14.05 5.69 -5.56
C VAL A 66 15.05 5.68 -6.69
N ALA A 67 15.11 4.58 -7.45
CA ALA A 67 16.05 4.40 -8.56
C ALA A 67 15.92 5.50 -9.63
N ASN A 68 14.72 6.06 -9.80
CA ASN A 68 14.45 7.11 -10.79
C ASN A 68 14.35 8.52 -10.20
N CYS A 69 14.63 8.73 -8.91
CA CYS A 69 14.60 10.07 -8.32
C CYS A 69 15.91 10.83 -8.60
N PRO A 70 15.89 11.93 -9.37
CA PRO A 70 17.12 12.61 -9.78
C PRO A 70 17.78 13.43 -8.67
N THR A 71 17.06 13.77 -7.60
CA THR A 71 17.55 14.63 -6.51
C THR A 71 17.88 13.88 -5.23
N GLY A 72 17.50 12.60 -5.14
CA GLY A 72 17.58 11.82 -3.89
C GLY A 72 16.44 12.10 -2.90
N ALA A 73 15.40 12.86 -3.30
CA ALA A 73 14.23 13.09 -2.44
C ALA A 73 13.48 11.80 -2.07
N MET A 74 13.50 10.78 -2.94
CA MET A 74 13.06 9.42 -2.57
C MET A 74 14.26 8.61 -2.13
N TYR A 75 14.19 8.00 -0.95
CA TYR A 75 15.27 7.19 -0.40
C TYR A 75 14.73 6.03 0.44
N LYS A 76 15.56 5.03 0.70
CA LYS A 76 15.23 3.91 1.60
C LYS A 76 16.07 4.07 2.87
N ASP A 77 15.40 4.08 4.02
CA ASP A 77 16.08 4.24 5.31
C ASP A 77 16.68 2.91 5.81
N ALA A 78 17.38 2.98 6.95
CA ALA A 78 18.00 1.80 7.57
C ALA A 78 16.97 0.76 8.06
N SER A 79 15.72 1.15 8.28
CA SER A 79 14.63 0.24 8.64
C SER A 79 14.06 -0.51 7.43
N GLY A 80 14.46 -0.13 6.22
CA GLY A 80 13.96 -0.71 4.97
C GLY A 80 12.69 -0.02 4.46
N VAL A 81 12.27 1.08 5.08
CA VAL A 81 11.11 1.85 4.64
C VAL A 81 11.56 2.86 3.58
N VAL A 82 10.88 2.86 2.44
CA VAL A 82 11.05 3.93 1.45
C VAL A 82 10.39 5.19 1.99
N LEU A 83 11.13 6.29 2.11
CA LEU A 83 10.70 7.60 2.59
C LEU A 83 10.82 8.67 1.49
N HIS A 84 10.33 9.87 1.79
CA HIS A 84 10.38 11.03 0.92
C HIS A 84 10.83 12.25 1.73
N ASP A 85 11.73 13.04 1.16
CA ASP A 85 12.17 14.33 1.69
C ASP A 85 11.49 15.46 0.91
N ASP A 86 10.61 16.18 1.60
CA ASP A 86 9.82 17.26 1.01
C ASP A 86 10.70 18.48 0.64
N ASP A 87 11.81 18.72 1.36
CA ASP A 87 12.71 19.86 1.16
C ASP A 87 13.63 19.67 -0.05
N VAL A 88 13.89 18.41 -0.44
CA VAL A 88 14.75 18.05 -1.58
C VAL A 88 13.93 17.82 -2.86
N CYS A 89 12.62 17.67 -2.75
CA CYS A 89 11.75 17.33 -3.87
C CYS A 89 11.55 18.53 -4.81
N ILE A 90 11.87 18.33 -6.09
CA ILE A 90 11.70 19.35 -7.14
C ILE A 90 10.38 19.20 -7.93
N GLY A 91 9.48 18.31 -7.51
CA GLY A 91 8.16 18.15 -8.14
C GLY A 91 8.18 17.56 -9.56
N CYS A 92 9.25 16.90 -10.00
CA CYS A 92 9.41 16.39 -11.38
C CYS A 92 8.45 15.25 -11.78
N LYS A 93 7.69 14.67 -10.83
CA LYS A 93 6.73 13.57 -11.02
C LYS A 93 7.33 12.24 -11.51
N THR A 94 8.65 12.09 -11.63
CA THR A 94 9.27 10.82 -12.05
C THR A 94 8.94 9.66 -11.12
N CYS A 95 8.90 9.89 -9.80
CA CYS A 95 8.51 8.87 -8.82
C CYS A 95 7.04 8.46 -8.92
N VAL A 96 6.16 9.37 -9.32
CA VAL A 96 4.73 9.10 -9.59
C VAL A 96 4.61 8.17 -10.81
N ASN A 97 5.30 8.50 -11.90
CA ASN A 97 5.22 7.75 -13.15
C ASN A 97 5.93 6.38 -13.12
N SER A 98 6.97 6.24 -12.28
CA SER A 98 7.77 5.01 -12.20
C SER A 98 7.22 3.95 -11.24
N CYS A 99 6.30 4.32 -10.34
CA CYS A 99 5.75 3.37 -9.38
C CYS A 99 4.70 2.48 -10.05
N PRO A 100 4.91 1.16 -10.17
CA PRO A 100 3.91 0.28 -10.81
C PRO A 100 2.60 0.21 -10.03
N TYR A 101 2.64 0.51 -8.72
CA TYR A 101 1.48 0.53 -7.84
C TYR A 101 0.76 1.89 -7.78
N GLN A 102 1.24 2.91 -8.52
CA GLN A 102 0.63 4.25 -8.59
C GLN A 102 0.41 4.91 -7.22
N VAL A 103 1.35 4.71 -6.29
CA VAL A 103 1.21 5.16 -4.89
C VAL A 103 1.68 6.60 -4.65
N PRO A 104 2.86 7.04 -5.15
CA PRO A 104 3.23 8.43 -5.02
C PRO A 104 2.22 9.30 -5.76
N VAL A 105 1.67 10.28 -5.06
CA VAL A 105 0.73 11.25 -5.61
C VAL A 105 1.43 12.60 -5.71
N TYR A 106 1.03 13.42 -6.68
CA TYR A 106 1.53 14.77 -6.78
C TYR A 106 0.60 15.72 -6.01
N ASP A 107 1.17 16.45 -5.05
CA ASP A 107 0.47 17.48 -4.29
C ASP A 107 0.56 18.79 -5.07
N GLU A 108 -0.53 19.16 -5.74
CA GLU A 108 -0.60 20.38 -6.57
C GLU A 108 -0.41 21.66 -5.75
N ALA A 109 -0.78 21.67 -4.46
CA ALA A 109 -0.63 22.84 -3.61
C ALA A 109 0.82 23.00 -3.14
N ALA A 110 1.47 21.91 -2.72
CA ALA A 110 2.85 21.91 -2.28
C ALA A 110 3.87 21.86 -3.45
N LYS A 111 3.41 21.53 -4.67
CA LYS A 111 4.22 21.34 -5.89
C LYS A 111 5.31 20.28 -5.75
N ILE A 112 5.04 19.25 -4.95
CA ILE A 112 5.96 18.13 -4.70
C ILE A 112 5.21 16.80 -4.80
N ALA A 113 5.95 15.71 -5.00
CA ALA A 113 5.38 14.39 -4.81
C ALA A 113 5.25 14.09 -3.31
N ARG A 114 4.23 13.33 -2.92
CA ARG A 114 4.07 12.82 -1.55
C ARG A 114 3.56 11.38 -1.61
N LYS A 115 3.78 10.62 -0.54
CA LYS A 115 3.37 9.22 -0.46
C LYS A 115 3.24 8.75 0.99
N CYS A 116 2.73 7.55 1.18
CA CYS A 116 2.79 6.85 2.46
C CYS A 116 4.24 6.80 3.00
N ASP A 117 4.38 7.16 4.27
CA ASP A 117 5.60 7.14 5.08
C ASP A 117 5.58 5.98 6.10
N SER A 118 4.63 5.04 5.97
CA SER A 118 4.30 4.03 7.00
C SER A 118 3.98 4.63 8.39
N CYS A 119 3.52 5.89 8.44
CA CYS A 119 3.34 6.65 9.69
C CYS A 119 4.61 6.68 10.55
N TYR A 120 5.78 6.90 9.94
CA TYR A 120 7.10 6.86 10.57
C TYR A 120 7.12 7.51 11.97
N ALA A 121 6.70 8.77 12.10
CA ALA A 121 6.71 9.48 13.38
C ALA A 121 5.82 8.84 14.47
N ILE A 122 4.69 8.23 14.09
CA ILE A 122 3.82 7.52 15.03
C ILE A 122 4.50 6.22 15.50
N ARG A 123 5.17 5.51 14.59
CA ARG A 123 5.90 4.28 14.92
C ARG A 123 7.10 4.55 15.84
N GLU A 124 7.85 5.62 15.59
CA GLU A 124 8.95 6.05 16.47
C GLU A 124 8.45 6.38 17.89
N ALA A 125 7.21 6.82 18.04
CA ALA A 125 6.56 7.04 19.34
C ALA A 125 5.93 5.77 19.96
N GLY A 126 6.16 4.58 19.38
CA GLY A 126 5.61 3.31 19.86
C GLY A 126 4.16 3.03 19.44
N GLY A 127 3.60 3.85 18.55
CA GLY A 127 2.27 3.66 18.00
C GLY A 127 2.24 2.78 16.75
N GLN A 128 1.03 2.52 16.25
CA GLN A 128 0.79 1.81 14.99
C GLN A 128 0.41 2.79 13.86
N PRO A 129 0.63 2.44 12.59
CA PRO A 129 0.14 3.25 11.49
C PRO A 129 -1.37 3.52 11.59
N ALA A 130 -1.81 4.74 11.26
CA ALA A 130 -3.21 5.14 11.41
C ALA A 130 -4.18 4.22 10.65
N CYS A 131 -3.76 3.70 9.49
CA CYS A 131 -4.56 2.74 8.71
C CYS A 131 -4.71 1.37 9.38
N VAL A 132 -3.71 0.93 10.17
CA VAL A 132 -3.76 -0.29 10.97
C VAL A 132 -4.67 -0.08 12.17
N ALA A 133 -4.43 0.99 12.94
CA ALA A 133 -5.24 1.34 14.10
C ALA A 133 -6.72 1.60 13.75
N GLY A 134 -6.98 2.18 12.58
CA GLY A 134 -8.31 2.50 12.10
C GLY A 134 -9.04 1.35 11.39
N CYS A 135 -8.47 0.15 11.30
CA CYS A 135 -9.10 -0.98 10.61
C CYS A 135 -10.11 -1.70 11.54
N PRO A 136 -11.44 -1.55 11.35
CA PRO A 136 -12.42 -2.14 12.26
C PRO A 136 -12.40 -3.68 12.23
N ASN A 137 -12.02 -4.27 11.10
CA ASN A 137 -12.00 -5.72 10.90
C ASN A 137 -10.65 -6.35 11.27
N ARG A 138 -9.66 -5.56 11.69
CA ARG A 138 -8.28 -6.03 11.97
C ARG A 138 -7.72 -6.86 10.80
N ALA A 139 -7.87 -6.31 9.60
CA ALA A 139 -7.40 -6.88 8.35
C ALA A 139 -6.00 -6.39 7.95
N LEU A 140 -5.42 -5.49 8.74
CA LEU A 140 -4.14 -4.84 8.45
C LEU A 140 -3.20 -4.98 9.64
N GLU A 141 -1.95 -5.29 9.36
CA GLU A 141 -0.82 -5.18 10.29
C GLU A 141 0.37 -4.55 9.56
N PHE A 142 1.31 -3.97 10.32
CA PHE A 142 2.55 -3.42 9.79
C PHE A 142 3.70 -3.83 10.70
N GLY A 143 4.79 -4.31 10.11
CA GLY A 143 5.92 -4.85 10.87
C GLY A 143 7.01 -5.40 9.95
N ASP A 144 7.96 -6.11 10.56
CA ASP A 144 8.96 -6.87 9.80
C ASP A 144 8.27 -8.00 9.02
N ILE A 145 8.61 -8.13 7.75
CA ILE A 145 7.94 -9.06 6.84
C ILE A 145 8.18 -10.52 7.22
N ASP A 146 9.35 -10.86 7.74
CA ASP A 146 9.64 -12.24 8.13
C ASP A 146 8.91 -12.61 9.43
N GLU A 147 8.79 -11.65 10.35
CA GLU A 147 7.95 -11.82 11.56
C GLU A 147 6.46 -11.96 11.20
N LEU A 148 5.96 -11.14 10.28
CA LEU A 148 4.58 -11.23 9.80
C LEU A 148 4.29 -12.57 9.13
N LYS A 149 5.20 -13.07 8.28
CA LYS A 149 5.08 -14.41 7.68
C LYS A 149 5.05 -15.50 8.75
N LYS A 150 5.94 -15.42 9.75
CA LYS A 150 5.97 -16.38 10.86
C LYS A 150 4.67 -16.36 11.67
N ALA A 151 4.08 -15.19 11.89
CA ALA A 151 2.85 -15.03 12.66
C ALA A 151 1.60 -15.54 11.93
N HIS A 152 1.53 -15.37 10.61
CA HIS A 152 0.32 -15.65 9.81
C HIS A 152 0.39 -16.95 8.98
N GLY A 153 1.53 -17.63 8.97
CA GLY A 153 1.73 -18.93 8.32
C GLY A 153 2.36 -18.82 6.92
N SER A 154 2.42 -19.95 6.22
CA SER A 154 3.13 -20.08 4.93
C SER A 154 2.28 -19.70 3.71
N ASP A 155 0.96 -19.73 3.82
CA ASP A 155 0.04 -19.59 2.68
C ASP A 155 -0.24 -18.12 2.36
N LEU A 156 0.84 -17.37 2.14
CA LEU A 156 0.83 -15.93 1.94
C LEU A 156 1.48 -15.58 0.60
N VAL A 157 0.95 -14.55 -0.06
CA VAL A 157 1.42 -14.06 -1.36
C VAL A 157 1.80 -12.59 -1.29
N SER A 158 2.57 -12.10 -2.26
CA SER A 158 2.95 -10.68 -2.37
C SER A 158 2.23 -9.93 -3.49
N GLU A 159 1.36 -10.62 -4.23
CA GLU A 159 0.56 -10.11 -5.32
C GLU A 159 -0.72 -10.94 -5.49
N THR A 160 -1.69 -10.39 -6.21
CA THR A 160 -2.94 -11.07 -6.63
C THR A 160 -3.31 -10.60 -8.03
N THR A 161 -4.46 -11.02 -8.57
CA THR A 161 -4.95 -10.59 -9.90
C THR A 161 -5.17 -9.07 -10.05
N VAL A 162 -5.13 -8.30 -8.96
CA VAL A 162 -5.29 -6.83 -8.95
C VAL A 162 -4.01 -6.08 -8.60
N HIS A 163 -2.87 -6.78 -8.47
CA HIS A 163 -1.57 -6.17 -8.22
C HIS A 163 -0.68 -6.29 -9.48
N PRO A 164 0.23 -5.33 -9.71
CA PRO A 164 1.38 -5.53 -10.57
C PRO A 164 2.26 -6.69 -10.09
N GLY A 165 3.06 -7.24 -11.02
CA GLY A 165 4.05 -8.27 -10.77
C GLY A 165 4.96 -7.97 -9.58
N ALA A 166 5.09 -8.89 -8.63
CA ALA A 166 5.93 -8.77 -7.46
C ALA A 166 7.42 -8.78 -7.84
N ASP A 167 7.77 -9.43 -8.94
CA ASP A 167 9.11 -9.43 -9.54
C ASP A 167 9.56 -8.04 -10.01
N MET A 168 8.63 -7.13 -10.32
CA MET A 168 8.96 -5.78 -10.80
C MET A 168 9.73 -4.93 -9.78
N THR A 169 9.47 -5.11 -8.48
CA THR A 169 10.08 -4.29 -7.42
C THR A 169 10.34 -5.03 -6.10
N LYS A 170 9.95 -6.31 -5.99
CA LYS A 170 10.00 -7.10 -4.76
C LYS A 170 9.30 -6.37 -3.59
N PRO A 171 7.96 -6.22 -3.63
CA PRO A 171 7.21 -5.43 -2.66
C PRO A 171 7.31 -6.02 -1.24
N SER A 172 7.46 -5.16 -0.22
CA SER A 172 7.32 -5.54 1.19
C SER A 172 5.84 -5.61 1.55
N LEU A 173 5.17 -6.61 0.98
CA LEU A 173 3.74 -6.85 1.11
C LEU A 173 3.49 -8.34 1.28
N VAL A 174 2.65 -8.69 2.25
CA VAL A 174 2.24 -10.06 2.53
C VAL A 174 0.72 -10.10 2.62
N ILE A 175 0.10 -11.01 1.89
CA ILE A 175 -1.35 -11.05 1.73
C ILE A 175 -1.84 -12.45 2.07
N LYS A 176 -2.76 -12.54 3.02
CA LYS A 176 -3.63 -13.71 3.16
C LYS A 176 -4.77 -13.57 2.17
N VAL A 177 -4.65 -14.28 1.06
CA VAL A 177 -5.50 -14.10 -0.11
C VAL A 177 -6.86 -14.78 0.06
N LYS A 178 -7.92 -14.10 -0.39
CA LYS A 178 -9.24 -14.72 -0.55
C LYS A 178 -9.23 -15.49 -1.88
N PRO A 179 -9.73 -16.74 -1.97
CA PRO A 179 -9.63 -17.56 -3.19
C PRO A 179 -10.09 -16.85 -4.48
N ALA A 180 -11.16 -16.04 -4.39
CA ALA A 180 -11.68 -15.23 -5.49
C ALA A 180 -10.66 -14.23 -6.09
N ALA A 181 -9.58 -13.89 -5.38
CA ALA A 181 -8.54 -12.97 -5.82
C ALA A 181 -7.32 -13.67 -6.46
N GLN A 182 -7.29 -15.00 -6.51
CA GLN A 182 -6.15 -15.75 -7.06
C GLN A 182 -6.25 -16.00 -8.57
N SER A 183 -7.44 -15.92 -9.15
CA SER A 183 -7.68 -16.28 -10.55
C SER A 183 -8.84 -15.50 -11.16
N GLY A 184 -8.94 -15.55 -12.49
CA GLY A 184 -9.99 -14.88 -13.26
C GLY A 184 -9.67 -13.42 -13.56
N THR A 185 -10.60 -12.75 -14.23
CA THR A 185 -10.48 -11.35 -14.63
C THR A 185 -11.30 -10.48 -13.68
N PRO A 186 -10.67 -9.85 -12.67
CA PRO A 186 -11.40 -8.99 -11.74
C PRO A 186 -11.91 -7.74 -12.45
N VAL A 187 -13.15 -7.35 -12.15
CA VAL A 187 -13.73 -6.08 -12.56
C VAL A 187 -13.94 -5.25 -11.30
N GLU A 188 -13.38 -4.05 -11.26
CA GLU A 188 -13.59 -3.15 -10.13
C GLU A 188 -15.05 -2.71 -10.07
N VAL A 189 -15.64 -2.84 -8.89
CA VAL A 189 -17.00 -2.37 -8.61
C VAL A 189 -16.91 -0.89 -8.21
N ALA A 190 -17.18 -0.02 -9.17
CA ALA A 190 -17.32 1.41 -8.93
C ALA A 190 -18.75 1.72 -8.48
N TRP A 191 -18.90 2.13 -7.22
CA TRP A 191 -20.12 2.74 -6.68
C TRP A 191 -19.89 4.23 -6.44
#